data_AF-A0A6A6KMI9-F1
#
_entry.id   AF-A0A6A6KMI9-F1
#
_cell.length_a   1.000
_cell.length_b   1.000
_cell.length_c   1.000
_cell.angle_alpha   90.00
_cell.angle_beta   90.00
_cell.angle_gamma   90.00
#
_symmetry.space_group_name_H-M   'P 1'
#
loop_
_entity.id
_entity.type
_entity.pdbx_description
1 polymer ?
#
loop_
_entity_poly.entity_id
_entity_poly.type
_entity_poly.pdbx_seq_one_letter_code
_entity_poly.pdbx_strand_id
1 'polypeptide(L)'
;MPLPSSPLKQRLSRVLTPARSSEDSISISPMAIDAWFMDESSEDQRLPHHRNPQEFVSLDHLAELGVLYWHLNPEDYEDGEELKNQGSEGYNYMDLLDLCPEKVANYEEKLKNFYTEHIHADEEIRYCLTGSGLF
;
A
#
# COMPACT_ATOMS: atom_id res chain seq x y z
N MET A 1 -5.88 35.12 -13.45
CA MET A 1 -5.89 34.77 -12.02
C MET A 1 -4.86 33.67 -11.82
N PRO A 2 -3.97 33.74 -10.81
CA PRO A 2 -3.11 32.61 -10.48
C PRO A 2 -3.97 31.47 -9.90
N LEU A 3 -3.62 30.23 -10.23
CA LEU A 3 -4.15 29.06 -9.53
C LEU A 3 -3.54 29.02 -8.11
N PRO A 4 -4.24 28.48 -7.10
CA PRO A 4 -3.62 28.24 -5.79
C PRO A 4 -2.43 27.29 -5.97
N SER A 5 -1.29 27.65 -5.40
CA SER A 5 -0.15 26.75 -5.29
C SER A 5 -0.57 25.53 -4.48
N SER A 6 -0.49 24.34 -5.07
CA SER A 6 -0.72 23.09 -4.34
C SER A 6 0.18 23.09 -3.09
N PRO A 7 -0.34 22.77 -1.90
CA PRO A 7 0.54 22.45 -0.78
C PRO A 7 1.44 21.28 -1.17
N LEU A 8 2.60 21.22 -0.50
CA LEU A 8 3.63 20.20 -0.72
C LEU A 8 2.99 18.80 -0.76
N LYS A 9 3.20 18.07 -1.86
CA LYS A 9 2.91 16.63 -1.94
C LYS A 9 3.79 15.91 -0.93
N GLN A 10 3.28 15.70 0.27
CA GLN A 10 4.00 14.98 1.31
C GLN A 10 4.03 13.50 0.94
N ARG A 11 5.25 13.01 0.72
CA ARG A 11 5.55 11.64 0.30
C ARG A 11 5.33 10.70 1.50
N LEU A 12 4.43 9.74 1.37
CA LEU A 12 3.78 9.03 2.47
C LEU A 12 3.56 7.56 2.03
N SER A 13 4.02 6.57 2.80
CA SER A 13 4.21 5.18 2.32
C SER A 13 3.55 4.07 3.17
N ARG A 14 3.03 3.00 2.53
CA ARG A 14 2.27 1.87 3.17
C ARG A 14 2.37 0.53 2.38
N VAL A 15 2.40 -0.73 2.89
CA VAL A 15 2.91 -1.33 4.14
C VAL A 15 3.03 -2.89 4.01
N LEU A 16 3.45 -3.60 5.06
CA LEU A 16 3.69 -5.07 5.16
C LEU A 16 2.75 -5.73 6.20
N THR A 17 2.47 -7.05 6.30
CA THR A 17 3.01 -8.33 5.75
C THR A 17 1.86 -9.33 5.41
N PRO A 18 2.11 -10.59 4.98
CA PRO A 18 2.14 -11.68 5.97
C PRO A 18 3.18 -12.81 5.73
N ALA A 19 3.75 -13.33 6.81
CA ALA A 19 4.28 -14.70 6.90
C ALA A 19 4.28 -15.20 8.37
N ARG A 20 3.76 -16.41 8.61
CA ARG A 20 3.64 -17.01 9.96
C ARG A 20 4.93 -17.69 10.40
N SER A 21 5.55 -17.19 11.48
CA SER A 21 6.50 -17.94 12.32
C SER A 21 5.95 -18.06 13.74
N SER A 22 5.99 -19.26 14.31
CA SER A 22 5.44 -19.55 15.64
C SER A 22 6.39 -19.16 16.77
N GLU A 23 5.83 -19.05 17.99
CA GLU A 23 6.54 -18.97 19.27
C GLU A 23 7.25 -17.63 19.57
N ASP A 24 6.45 -16.57 19.77
CA ASP A 24 6.67 -15.70 20.93
C ASP A 24 5.35 -15.08 21.44
N SER A 25 5.20 -14.93 22.76
CA SER A 25 3.90 -14.63 23.37
C SER A 25 3.63 -13.12 23.55
N ILE A 26 3.38 -12.44 22.43
CA ILE A 26 2.79 -11.08 22.42
C ILE A 26 1.40 -11.17 21.77
N SER A 27 0.41 -10.51 22.38
CA SER A 27 -0.95 -10.42 21.84
C SER A 27 -1.01 -9.43 20.66
N ILE A 28 -0.37 -9.79 19.54
CA ILE A 28 -0.46 -9.05 18.29
C ILE A 28 -1.87 -9.27 17.73
N SER A 29 -2.69 -8.21 17.77
CA SER A 29 -3.97 -8.16 17.06
C SER A 29 -3.74 -8.34 15.55
N PRO A 30 -4.68 -8.93 14.79
CA PRO A 30 -4.57 -9.03 13.33
C PRO A 30 -4.25 -7.65 12.72
N MET A 31 -3.30 -7.64 11.79
CA MET A 31 -2.43 -6.47 11.60
C MET A 31 -3.14 -5.28 10.96
N ALA A 32 -3.13 -4.16 11.67
CA ALA A 32 -3.47 -2.86 11.11
C ALA A 32 -2.39 -2.37 10.14
N ILE A 33 -2.78 -1.46 9.26
CA ILE A 33 -1.88 -0.74 8.36
C ILE A 33 -1.15 0.39 9.12
N ASP A 34 0.18 0.39 9.07
CA ASP A 34 0.99 1.55 9.44
C ASP A 34 1.20 2.49 8.24
N ALA A 35 1.36 3.78 8.52
CA ALA A 35 1.79 4.79 7.57
C ALA A 35 2.65 5.84 8.27
N TRP A 36 3.58 6.48 7.55
CA TRP A 36 4.49 7.49 8.11
C TRP A 36 5.02 8.42 7.02
N PHE A 37 5.58 9.56 7.44
CA PHE A 37 6.35 10.43 6.54
C PHE A 37 7.79 9.94 6.39
N MET A 38 8.29 9.99 5.15
CA MET A 38 9.65 9.57 4.83
C MET A 38 10.70 10.67 5.04
N ASP A 39 11.95 10.22 5.16
CA ASP A 39 13.15 11.04 5.04
C ASP A 39 13.45 11.43 3.56
N GLU A 40 14.49 12.25 3.40
CA GLU A 40 14.98 12.74 2.10
C GLU A 40 16.20 11.93 1.61
N SER A 41 16.37 10.68 2.06
CA SER A 41 17.52 9.84 1.70
C SER A 41 17.41 9.27 0.28
N SER A 42 18.57 9.08 -0.35
CA SER A 42 18.71 8.45 -1.68
C SER A 42 19.32 7.03 -1.59
N GLU A 43 19.05 6.32 -0.49
CA GLU A 43 19.40 4.91 -0.29
C GLU A 43 18.42 3.98 -1.06
N ASP A 44 18.41 2.66 -0.78
CA ASP A 44 17.47 1.75 -1.44
C ASP A 44 16.04 2.05 -1.01
N GLN A 45 15.26 2.59 -1.95
CA GLN A 45 13.83 2.85 -1.92
C GLN A 45 12.93 1.75 -1.33
N ARG A 46 13.43 0.50 -1.20
CA ARG A 46 12.73 -0.62 -0.55
C ARG A 46 12.80 -0.56 0.99
N LEU A 47 13.63 0.30 1.56
CA LEU A 47 13.76 0.50 3.01
C LEU A 47 12.60 1.35 3.56
N PRO A 48 12.30 1.31 4.87
CA PRO A 48 11.19 2.09 5.43
C PRO A 48 11.37 3.62 5.36
N HIS A 49 12.59 4.14 5.21
CA HIS A 49 12.86 5.59 5.12
C HIS A 49 12.23 6.43 6.25
N HIS A 50 12.11 5.91 7.47
CA HIS A 50 11.51 6.65 8.58
C HIS A 50 12.32 7.91 8.93
N ARG A 51 11.62 9.04 9.13
CA ARG A 51 12.19 10.23 9.80
C ARG A 51 12.73 9.89 11.20
N ASN A 52 13.63 10.76 11.68
CA ASN A 52 14.13 10.75 13.05
C ASN A 52 13.86 12.13 13.70
N PRO A 53 12.92 12.25 14.65
CA PRO A 53 12.06 11.19 15.20
C PRO A 53 11.06 10.62 14.18
N GLN A 54 10.54 9.42 14.46
CA GLN A 54 9.51 8.79 13.65
C GLN A 54 8.21 9.61 13.68
N GLU A 55 7.56 9.73 12.52
CA GLU A 55 6.39 10.58 12.32
C GLU A 55 5.28 9.77 11.64
N PHE A 56 4.51 9.03 12.44
CA PHE A 56 3.42 8.16 11.99
C PHE A 56 2.17 8.97 11.61
N VAL A 57 1.37 8.40 10.69
CA VAL A 57 0.18 9.00 10.10
C VAL A 57 -1.04 8.12 10.39
N SER A 58 -2.15 8.74 10.80
CA SER A 58 -3.40 8.02 11.13
C SER A 58 -4.22 7.64 9.88
N LEU A 59 -5.05 6.62 10.03
CA LEU A 59 -6.06 6.25 9.03
C LEU A 59 -7.01 7.42 8.69
N ASP A 60 -7.36 8.25 9.68
CA ASP A 60 -8.20 9.43 9.46
C ASP A 60 -7.52 10.43 8.51
N HIS A 61 -6.22 10.66 8.65
CA HIS A 61 -5.48 11.56 7.76
C HIS A 61 -5.29 10.96 6.35
N LEU A 62 -5.14 9.63 6.24
CA LEU A 62 -5.20 8.96 4.94
C LEU A 62 -6.58 9.15 4.28
N ALA A 63 -7.67 9.03 5.04
CA ALA A 63 -9.02 9.27 4.53
C ALA A 63 -9.26 10.74 4.13
N GLU A 64 -8.69 11.72 4.84
CA GLU A 64 -8.68 13.15 4.42
C GLU A 64 -7.99 13.35 3.06
N LEU A 65 -6.98 12.53 2.75
CA LEU A 65 -6.28 12.50 1.45
C LEU A 65 -6.99 11.64 0.38
N GLY A 66 -8.14 11.03 0.71
CA GLY A 66 -8.89 10.13 -0.17
C GLY A 66 -8.37 8.68 -0.21
N VAL A 67 -7.39 8.33 0.62
CA VAL A 67 -6.79 7.00 0.69
C VAL A 67 -7.59 6.11 1.64
N LEU A 68 -8.36 5.17 1.08
CA LEU A 68 -9.20 4.24 1.84
C LEU A 68 -8.45 2.95 2.24
N TYR A 69 -8.98 2.24 3.23
CA TYR A 69 -8.43 0.99 3.75
C TYR A 69 -9.52 0.08 4.32
N TRP A 70 -9.38 -1.22 4.06
CA TRP A 70 -10.17 -2.29 4.63
C TRP A 70 -9.25 -3.48 4.95
N HIS A 71 -9.54 -4.17 6.06
CA HIS A 71 -8.87 -5.43 6.43
C HIS A 71 -9.81 -6.58 6.10
N LEU A 72 -9.48 -7.38 5.08
CA LEU A 72 -10.28 -8.50 4.57
C LEU A 72 -9.48 -9.81 4.69
N ASN A 73 -10.13 -10.98 4.68
CA ASN A 73 -9.43 -12.27 4.76
C ASN A 73 -8.82 -12.65 3.38
N PRO A 74 -7.47 -12.76 3.24
CA PRO A 74 -6.85 -13.12 1.97
C PRO A 74 -7.14 -14.56 1.53
N GLU A 75 -7.61 -15.43 2.42
CA GLU A 75 -8.03 -16.79 2.06
C GLU A 75 -9.39 -16.83 1.33
N ASP A 76 -10.28 -15.86 1.58
CA ASP A 76 -11.66 -15.83 1.04
C ASP A 76 -11.81 -14.97 -0.24
N TYR A 77 -10.68 -14.59 -0.86
CA TYR A 77 -10.66 -13.60 -1.95
C TYR A 77 -11.42 -14.03 -3.22
N GLU A 78 -11.58 -15.35 -3.46
CA GLU A 78 -12.26 -15.91 -4.64
C GLU A 78 -13.79 -15.81 -4.57
N ASP A 79 -14.37 -15.96 -3.37
CA ASP A 79 -15.82 -15.79 -3.15
C ASP A 79 -16.23 -14.31 -3.29
N GLY A 80 -15.32 -13.41 -2.88
CA GLY A 80 -15.44 -11.96 -3.08
C GLY A 80 -16.66 -11.32 -2.40
N GLU A 81 -17.31 -12.00 -1.44
CA GLU A 81 -18.42 -11.44 -0.66
C GLU A 81 -17.93 -10.25 0.19
N GLU A 82 -16.78 -10.39 0.86
CA GLU A 82 -16.17 -9.30 1.63
C GLU A 82 -15.85 -8.06 0.77
N LEU A 83 -15.37 -8.26 -0.46
CA LEU A 83 -15.07 -7.19 -1.42
C LEU A 83 -16.36 -6.47 -1.86
N LYS A 84 -17.42 -7.21 -2.23
CA LYS A 84 -18.73 -6.65 -2.59
C LYS A 84 -19.31 -5.82 -1.44
N ASN A 85 -19.17 -6.30 -0.21
CA ASN A 85 -19.60 -5.60 1.00
C ASN A 85 -18.86 -4.28 1.26
N GLN A 86 -17.67 -4.05 0.68
CA GLN A 86 -16.98 -2.74 0.70
C GLN A 86 -17.39 -1.82 -0.47
N GLY A 87 -18.42 -2.19 -1.24
CA GLY A 87 -18.91 -1.41 -2.38
C GLY A 87 -18.24 -1.74 -3.71
N SER A 88 -17.61 -2.92 -3.85
CA SER A 88 -16.95 -3.31 -5.11
C SER A 88 -17.91 -3.58 -6.29
N GLU A 89 -19.20 -3.28 -6.17
CA GLU A 89 -20.23 -3.51 -7.20
C GLU A 89 -19.93 -2.75 -8.52
N GLY A 90 -19.12 -1.68 -8.47
CA GLY A 90 -18.62 -0.97 -9.65
C GLY A 90 -17.37 -1.60 -10.31
N TYR A 91 -16.59 -2.41 -9.60
CA TYR A 91 -15.30 -2.91 -10.07
C TYR A 91 -15.47 -4.21 -10.86
N ASN A 92 -15.65 -4.05 -12.17
CA ASN A 92 -15.95 -5.14 -13.11
C ASN A 92 -14.71 -5.87 -13.67
N TYR A 93 -13.51 -5.58 -13.14
CA TYR A 93 -12.25 -6.18 -13.55
C TYR A 93 -11.31 -6.35 -12.36
N MET A 94 -10.60 -7.47 -12.29
CA MET A 94 -9.58 -7.80 -11.30
C MET A 94 -8.54 -8.72 -11.95
N ASP A 95 -7.27 -8.48 -11.67
CA ASP A 95 -6.15 -9.33 -12.05
C ASP A 95 -5.27 -9.69 -10.84
N LEU A 96 -4.48 -10.77 -10.98
CA LEU A 96 -3.54 -11.22 -9.94
C LEU A 96 -2.11 -10.97 -10.39
N LEU A 97 -1.34 -10.25 -9.56
CA LEU A 97 0.01 -9.80 -9.87
C LEU A 97 1.02 -10.27 -8.81
N ASP A 98 1.85 -11.24 -9.18
CA ASP A 98 2.88 -11.84 -8.33
C ASP A 98 4.25 -11.20 -8.63
N LEU A 99 4.58 -10.09 -7.95
CA LEU A 99 5.82 -9.32 -8.16
C LEU A 99 7.07 -9.98 -7.55
N CYS A 100 7.44 -11.15 -8.06
CA CYS A 100 8.69 -11.83 -7.73
C CYS A 100 9.73 -11.71 -8.88
N PRO A 101 11.02 -11.42 -8.59
CA PRO A 101 12.09 -11.39 -9.60
C PRO A 101 12.21 -12.66 -10.45
N GLU A 102 11.87 -13.82 -9.87
CA GLU A 102 11.95 -15.13 -10.52
C GLU A 102 10.76 -15.40 -11.47
N LYS A 103 9.64 -14.71 -11.27
CA LYS A 103 8.37 -14.95 -11.98
C LYS A 103 8.04 -13.88 -13.02
N VAL A 104 8.63 -12.69 -12.92
CA VAL A 104 8.27 -11.52 -13.74
C VAL A 104 9.40 -11.09 -14.66
N ALA A 105 9.21 -11.29 -15.97
CA ALA A 105 10.08 -10.71 -16.98
C ALA A 105 10.13 -9.17 -16.85
N ASN A 106 11.33 -8.61 -17.00
CA ASN A 106 11.65 -7.19 -16.81
C ASN A 106 11.29 -6.63 -15.42
N TYR A 107 11.43 -7.46 -14.36
CA TYR A 107 11.13 -7.08 -12.96
C TYR A 107 11.66 -5.69 -12.55
N GLU A 108 12.95 -5.41 -12.70
CA GLU A 108 13.55 -4.11 -12.30
C GLU A 108 13.02 -2.91 -13.11
N GLU A 109 12.67 -3.11 -14.39
CA GLU A 109 12.05 -2.05 -15.22
C GLU A 109 10.63 -1.76 -14.74
N LYS A 110 9.85 -2.81 -14.45
CA LYS A 110 8.50 -2.66 -13.88
C LYS A 110 8.53 -2.01 -12.51
N LEU A 111 9.42 -2.45 -11.62
CA LEU A 111 9.59 -1.88 -10.29
C LEU A 111 9.96 -0.39 -10.35
N LYS A 112 10.86 -0.01 -11.26
CA LYS A 112 11.18 1.39 -11.52
C LYS A 112 9.97 2.20 -12.02
N ASN A 113 9.15 1.62 -12.89
CA ASN A 113 7.96 2.28 -13.40
C ASN A 113 6.89 2.47 -12.30
N PHE A 114 6.66 1.46 -11.45
CA PHE A 114 5.76 1.58 -10.29
C PHE A 114 6.24 2.62 -9.26
N TYR A 115 7.55 2.70 -9.02
CA TYR A 115 8.12 3.66 -8.05
C TYR A 115 8.24 5.10 -8.58
N THR A 116 8.28 5.30 -9.90
CA THR A 116 8.33 6.65 -10.48
C THR A 116 7.00 7.36 -10.20
N GLU A 117 7.02 8.55 -9.59
CA GLU A 117 5.79 9.28 -9.25
C GLU A 117 4.87 9.45 -10.47
N HIS A 118 3.65 8.93 -10.35
CA HIS A 118 2.63 8.98 -11.39
C HIS A 118 1.25 9.25 -10.79
N ILE A 119 0.23 9.36 -11.64
CA ILE A 119 -1.17 9.52 -11.26
C ILE A 119 -2.04 8.85 -12.31
N HIS A 120 -3.10 8.16 -11.87
CA HIS A 120 -4.10 7.56 -12.73
C HIS A 120 -5.32 8.49 -12.89
N ALA A 121 -6.06 8.32 -13.99
CA ALA A 121 -7.33 9.04 -14.20
C ALA A 121 -8.50 8.41 -13.43
N ASP A 122 -8.37 7.11 -13.19
CA ASP A 122 -9.27 6.25 -12.42
C ASP A 122 -8.58 5.86 -11.09
N GLU A 123 -9.31 5.21 -10.19
CA GLU A 123 -8.80 4.80 -8.87
C GLU A 123 -7.79 3.64 -8.96
N GLU A 124 -6.70 3.69 -8.19
CA GLU A 124 -5.80 2.55 -8.02
C GLU A 124 -6.19 1.74 -6.78
N ILE A 125 -6.61 0.49 -7.02
CA ILE A 125 -7.10 -0.42 -5.98
C ILE A 125 -6.21 -1.66 -5.94
N ARG A 126 -5.67 -1.97 -4.75
CA ARG A 126 -4.70 -3.05 -4.54
C ARG A 126 -5.07 -3.85 -3.30
N TYR A 127 -5.31 -5.16 -3.48
CA TYR A 127 -5.53 -6.11 -2.40
C TYR A 127 -4.29 -7.03 -2.27
N CYS A 128 -3.63 -7.00 -1.11
CA CYS A 128 -2.42 -7.78 -0.87
C CYS A 128 -2.79 -9.15 -0.29
N LEU A 129 -2.79 -10.19 -1.13
CA LEU A 129 -3.10 -11.56 -0.72
C LEU A 129 -1.91 -12.23 0.01
N THR A 130 -0.69 -11.96 -0.45
CA THR A 130 0.57 -12.47 0.13
C THR A 130 1.69 -11.45 -0.09
N GLY A 131 2.76 -11.55 0.72
CA GLY A 131 3.89 -10.63 0.63
C GLY A 131 3.62 -9.27 1.27
N SER A 132 4.11 -8.20 0.64
CA SER A 132 4.14 -6.84 1.20
C SER A 132 4.56 -5.81 0.15
N GLY A 133 4.24 -4.54 0.34
CA GLY A 133 4.70 -3.47 -0.54
C GLY A 133 4.90 -2.12 0.16
N LEU A 134 5.34 -1.13 -0.61
CA LEU A 134 5.25 0.29 -0.27
C LEU A 134 4.56 0.99 -1.46
N PHE A 135 3.41 1.59 -1.17
CA PHE A 135 2.65 2.54 -1.99
C PHE A 135 2.84 3.92 -1.37
#